data_AF-A0A2V8C9R1-F1
#
_entry.id   AF-A0A2V8C9R1-F1
#
_cell.length_a   1.000
_cell.length_b   1.000
_cell.length_c   1.000
_cell.angle_alpha   90.00
_cell.angle_beta   90.00
_cell.angle_gamma   90.00
#
_symmetry.space_group_name_H-M   'P 1'
#
loop_
_entity.id
_entity.type
_entity.pdbx_description
1 polymer ?
#
loop_
_entity_poly.entity_id
_entity_poly.type
_entity_poly.pdbx_seq_one_letter_code
_entity_poly.pdbx_strand_id
1 'polypeptide(L)'
;GPYNNYVQIFQNAGRVIIFNEMIHDARVVPLDGSPHPPAPIRRWQGDSRGRWDGQTLVVDTTNFTDKTNFRGADQNLHLVERFTRIDAKTLHYEYTVDDPTAFTRSWTVSLPMTKTDDRVFEYACHEGNYALENILRGARAEEKEKR
;
A
#
# COMPACT_ATOMS: atom_id res chain seq x y z
N GLY A 1 14.99 3.22 -0.54
CA GLY A 1 13.70 2.54 -0.30
C GLY A 1 13.00 2.31 -1.62
N PRO A 2 11.94 1.52 -1.67
CA PRO A 2 11.10 1.41 -2.86
C PRO A 2 10.47 2.78 -3.18
N TYR A 3 10.22 3.06 -4.46
CA TYR A 3 9.76 4.37 -4.97
C TYR A 3 8.37 4.78 -4.44
N ASN A 4 8.25 5.97 -3.82
CA ASN A 4 7.00 6.56 -3.30
C ASN A 4 6.25 5.66 -2.29
N ASN A 5 6.95 5.20 -1.24
CA ASN A 5 6.41 4.25 -0.27
C ASN A 5 6.22 4.82 1.13
N TYR A 6 6.07 6.14 1.29
CA TYR A 6 5.60 6.64 2.57
C TYR A 6 4.16 6.20 2.84
N VAL A 7 3.90 5.74 4.06
CA VAL A 7 2.59 5.32 4.54
C VAL A 7 2.24 6.14 5.77
N GLN A 8 1.08 6.78 5.75
CA GLN A 8 0.52 7.44 6.91
C GLN A 8 -0.62 6.62 7.48
N ILE A 9 -0.51 6.25 8.75
CA ILE A 9 -1.55 5.54 9.48
C ILE A 9 -2.10 6.48 10.53
N PHE A 10 -3.39 6.77 10.44
CA PHE A 10 -4.09 7.62 11.41
C PHE A 10 -5.41 6.98 11.82
N GLN A 11 -5.81 7.23 13.06
CA GLN A 11 -6.97 6.60 13.68
C GLN A 11 -7.94 7.66 14.17
N ASN A 12 -9.23 7.41 13.97
CA ASN A 12 -10.31 8.17 14.59
C ASN A 12 -11.18 7.23 15.44
N ALA A 13 -12.26 7.78 16.02
CA ALA A 13 -13.24 6.97 16.73
C ALA A 13 -13.92 5.99 15.76
N GLY A 14 -13.50 4.72 15.82
CA GLY A 14 -14.10 3.60 15.10
C GLY A 14 -13.47 3.24 13.75
N ARG A 15 -12.42 3.93 13.28
CA ARG A 15 -11.73 3.58 12.03
C ARG A 15 -10.23 3.86 12.08
N VAL A 16 -9.48 3.08 11.32
CA VAL A 16 -8.09 3.37 10.94
C VAL A 16 -8.08 3.74 9.46
N ILE A 17 -7.25 4.70 9.09
CA ILE A 17 -7.01 5.07 7.70
C ILE A 17 -5.53 4.81 7.42
N ILE A 18 -5.28 4.04 6.37
CA ILE A 18 -3.94 3.75 5.87
C ILE A 18 -3.85 4.48 4.53
N PHE A 19 -3.03 5.52 4.50
CA PHE A 19 -2.82 6.36 3.33
C PHE A 19 -1.45 6.08 2.73
N ASN A 20 -1.44 5.67 1.46
CA ASN A 20 -0.22 5.39 0.71
C ASN A 20 0.15 6.60 -0.16
N GLU A 21 1.43 6.99 -0.13
CA GLU A 21 1.95 8.06 -0.98
C GLU A 21 1.74 7.76 -2.46
N MET A 22 2.14 6.58 -2.93
CA MET A 22 1.88 6.15 -4.30
C MET A 22 0.37 6.06 -4.56
N ILE A 23 -0.08 6.74 -5.62
CA ILE A 23 -1.48 6.79 -6.09
C ILE A 23 -2.44 7.53 -5.14
N HIS A 24 -1.97 8.05 -4.00
CA HIS A 24 -2.79 8.74 -2.98
C HIS A 24 -3.97 7.91 -2.48
N ASP A 25 -3.77 6.61 -2.34
CA ASP A 25 -4.83 5.73 -1.94
C ASP A 25 -5.12 5.84 -0.44
N ALA A 26 -6.38 6.07 -0.09
CA ALA A 26 -6.85 6.20 1.28
C ALA A 26 -7.73 4.99 1.66
N ARG A 27 -7.11 3.96 2.24
CA ARG A 27 -7.81 2.76 2.68
C ARG A 27 -8.43 2.98 4.04
N VAL A 28 -9.77 2.95 4.09
CA VAL A 28 -10.54 3.05 5.33
C VAL A 28 -10.78 1.65 5.90
N VAL A 29 -10.38 1.45 7.15
CA VAL A 29 -10.50 0.21 7.90
C VAL A 29 -11.44 0.42 9.09
N PRO A 30 -12.72 0.04 8.99
CA PRO A 30 -13.66 0.05 10.12
C PRO A 30 -13.18 -0.85 11.27
N LEU A 31 -13.36 -0.37 12.51
CA LEU A 31 -13.07 -1.08 13.77
C LEU A 31 -14.35 -1.43 14.55
N ASP A 32 -15.52 -1.30 13.93
CA ASP A 32 -16.84 -1.43 14.57
C ASP A 32 -17.32 -2.89 14.70
N GLY A 33 -16.50 -3.86 14.27
CA GLY A 33 -16.84 -5.29 14.31
C GLY A 33 -17.92 -5.69 13.28
N SER A 34 -18.30 -4.80 12.37
CA SER A 34 -19.26 -5.14 11.31
C SER A 34 -18.66 -6.18 10.35
N PRO A 35 -19.48 -7.11 9.82
CA PRO A 35 -19.00 -8.14 8.92
C PRO A 35 -18.63 -7.54 7.55
N HIS A 36 -17.83 -8.30 6.80
CA HIS A 36 -17.63 -8.05 5.38
C HIS A 36 -18.96 -8.12 4.60
N PRO A 37 -19.08 -7.38 3.48
CA PRO A 37 -20.25 -7.48 2.64
C PRO A 37 -20.36 -8.88 2.01
N PRO A 38 -21.57 -9.30 1.57
CA PRO A 38 -21.77 -10.57 0.89
C PRO A 38 -20.83 -10.76 -0.30
N ALA A 39 -20.46 -12.02 -0.59
CA ALA A 39 -19.47 -12.40 -1.61
C ALA A 39 -19.67 -11.79 -3.02
N PRO A 40 -20.89 -11.48 -3.51
CA PRO A 40 -21.03 -10.81 -4.81
C PRO A 40 -20.54 -9.36 -4.84
N ILE A 41 -20.45 -8.68 -3.69
CA ILE A 41 -19.99 -7.29 -3.60
C ILE A 41 -18.47 -7.29 -3.57
N ARG A 42 -17.83 -6.93 -4.68
CA ARG A 42 -16.37 -6.90 -4.83
C ARG A 42 -15.85 -5.48 -5.01
N ARG A 43 -14.62 -5.22 -4.54
CA ARG A 43 -13.95 -3.91 -4.61
C ARG A 43 -12.55 -4.07 -5.18
N TRP A 44 -12.03 -3.01 -5.80
CA TRP A 44 -10.69 -2.98 -6.40
C TRP A 44 -9.58 -3.30 -5.40
N GLN A 45 -9.71 -2.85 -4.16
CA GLN A 45 -8.74 -3.11 -3.09
C GLN A 45 -9.29 -4.03 -1.99
N GLY A 46 -10.39 -4.73 -2.29
CA GLY A 46 -11.12 -5.49 -1.30
C GLY A 46 -11.89 -4.64 -0.28
N ASP A 47 -12.47 -5.31 0.71
CA ASP A 47 -13.12 -4.73 1.86
C ASP A 47 -12.32 -5.08 3.11
N SER A 48 -11.79 -4.08 3.81
CA SER A 48 -10.98 -4.27 5.01
C SER A 48 -11.81 -4.15 6.29
N ARG A 49 -11.50 -4.95 7.31
CA ARG A 49 -12.05 -4.88 8.67
C ARG A 49 -10.92 -5.00 9.68
N GLY A 50 -10.86 -4.07 10.62
CA GLY A 50 -9.82 -4.03 11.62
C GLY A 50 -10.32 -4.47 12.98
N ARG A 51 -9.42 -5.09 13.75
CA ARG A 51 -9.60 -5.33 15.18
C ARG A 51 -8.27 -5.20 15.91
N TRP A 52 -8.32 -4.82 17.18
CA TRP A 52 -7.14 -4.80 18.03
C TRP A 52 -6.98 -6.15 18.73
N ASP A 53 -5.77 -6.70 18.64
CA ASP A 53 -5.30 -7.89 19.33
C ASP A 53 -4.13 -7.47 20.23
N GLY A 54 -4.44 -7.05 21.45
CA GLY A 54 -3.51 -6.37 22.35
C GLY A 54 -3.00 -5.06 21.73
N GLN A 55 -1.71 -5.01 21.42
CA GLN A 55 -1.06 -3.85 20.77
C GLN A 55 -0.97 -3.97 19.24
N THR A 56 -1.52 -5.04 18.67
CA THR A 56 -1.48 -5.30 17.22
C THR A 56 -2.80 -4.90 16.60
N LEU A 57 -2.77 -4.05 15.57
CA LEU A 57 -3.91 -3.88 14.68
C LEU A 57 -3.90 -5.02 13.67
N VAL A 58 -4.92 -5.86 13.70
CA VAL A 58 -5.14 -6.92 12.71
C VAL A 58 -6.18 -6.42 11.71
N VAL A 59 -5.82 -6.38 10.43
CA VAL A 59 -6.69 -6.00 9.33
C VAL A 59 -6.96 -7.23 8.47
N ASP A 60 -8.22 -7.63 8.40
CA ASP A 60 -8.72 -8.69 7.54
C ASP A 60 -9.27 -8.05 6.26
N THR A 61 -8.80 -8.47 5.09
CA THR A 61 -9.28 -7.94 3.80
C THR A 61 -9.67 -9.08 2.87
N THR A 62 -10.90 -9.00 2.36
CA THR A 62 -11.50 -9.96 1.43
C THR A 62 -12.22 -9.22 0.30
N ASN A 63 -13.08 -9.90 -0.48
CA ASN A 63 -13.93 -9.29 -1.49
C ASN A 63 -13.16 -8.53 -2.60
N PHE A 64 -11.99 -9.02 -2.99
CA PHE A 64 -11.25 -8.47 -4.14
C PHE A 64 -11.97 -8.75 -5.46
N THR A 65 -11.78 -7.87 -6.44
CA THR A 65 -12.21 -8.06 -7.83
C THR A 65 -11.16 -8.85 -8.62
N ASP A 66 -11.58 -9.50 -9.69
CA ASP A 66 -10.71 -10.13 -10.70
C ASP A 66 -9.96 -9.15 -11.62
N LYS A 67 -10.27 -7.86 -11.53
CA LYS A 67 -9.68 -6.79 -12.36
C LYS A 67 -8.35 -6.26 -11.83
N THR A 68 -7.89 -6.80 -10.71
CA THR A 68 -6.62 -6.48 -10.07
C THR A 68 -5.81 -7.74 -9.87
N ASN A 69 -4.49 -7.62 -9.91
CA ASN A 69 -3.58 -8.73 -9.68
C ASN A 69 -2.60 -8.34 -8.57
N PHE A 70 -2.69 -9.02 -7.42
CA PHE A 70 -1.73 -8.83 -6.33
C PHE A 70 -0.72 -9.98 -6.34
N ARG A 71 0.43 -9.77 -6.98
CA ARG A 71 1.56 -10.74 -7.00
C ARG A 71 1.15 -12.15 -7.46
N GLY A 72 0.20 -12.25 -8.39
CA GLY A 72 -0.33 -13.52 -8.92
C GLY A 72 -1.63 -13.97 -8.25
N ALA A 73 -2.04 -13.36 -7.13
CA ALA A 73 -3.33 -13.63 -6.51
C ALA A 73 -4.50 -13.10 -7.36
N ASP A 74 -5.64 -13.77 -7.23
CA ASP A 74 -6.88 -13.44 -7.91
C ASP A 74 -7.95 -12.92 -6.92
N GLN A 75 -9.21 -12.88 -7.37
CA GLN A 75 -10.37 -12.44 -6.58
C GLN A 75 -10.64 -13.26 -5.30
N ASN A 76 -10.05 -14.44 -5.17
CA ASN A 76 -10.17 -15.31 -3.99
C ASN A 76 -9.15 -14.98 -2.90
N LEU A 77 -8.32 -13.95 -3.12
CA LEU A 77 -7.40 -13.43 -2.12
C LEU A 77 -8.10 -13.12 -0.80
N HIS A 78 -7.58 -13.71 0.27
CA HIS A 78 -7.77 -13.29 1.65
C HIS A 78 -6.44 -12.77 2.19
N LEU A 79 -6.42 -11.50 2.56
CA LEU A 79 -5.23 -10.82 3.06
C LEU A 79 -5.41 -10.50 4.53
N VAL A 80 -4.53 -11.02 5.37
CA VAL A 80 -4.50 -10.70 6.80
C VAL A 80 -3.23 -9.92 7.11
N GLU A 81 -3.38 -8.65 7.44
CA GLU A 81 -2.30 -7.73 7.79
C GLU A 81 -2.25 -7.54 9.31
N ARG A 82 -1.04 -7.41 9.86
CA ARG A 82 -0.78 -7.16 11.28
C ARG A 82 0.19 -5.99 11.40
N PHE A 83 -0.23 -4.95 12.11
CA PHE A 83 0.57 -3.77 12.38
C PHE A 83 0.84 -3.67 13.88
N THR A 84 2.08 -3.88 14.29
CA THR A 84 2.49 -3.90 15.70
C THR A 84 3.54 -2.84 15.93
N ARG A 85 3.24 -1.84 16.76
CA ARG A 85 4.25 -0.84 17.14
C ARG A 85 5.18 -1.43 18.19
N ILE A 86 6.38 -1.84 17.77
CA ILE A 86 7.35 -2.51 18.65
C ILE A 86 8.20 -1.53 19.46
N ASP A 87 8.36 -0.29 18.97
CA ASP A 87 9.04 0.79 19.69
C ASP A 87 8.56 2.19 19.22
N ALA A 88 9.21 3.25 19.70
CA ALA A 88 8.83 4.63 19.39
C ALA A 88 8.96 4.98 17.88
N LYS A 89 9.85 4.30 17.16
CA LYS A 89 10.25 4.58 15.78
C LYS A 89 9.97 3.42 14.81
N THR A 90 9.63 2.23 15.29
CA THR A 90 9.46 1.04 14.43
C THR A 90 8.06 0.47 14.53
N LEU A 91 7.44 0.28 13.37
CA LEU A 91 6.21 -0.49 13.19
C LEU A 91 6.57 -1.81 12.52
N HIS A 92 6.36 -2.92 13.21
CA HIS A 92 6.47 -4.25 12.62
C HIS A 92 5.21 -4.53 11.80
N TYR A 93 5.38 -4.70 10.49
CA TYR A 93 4.30 -4.99 9.57
C TYR A 93 4.45 -6.41 9.03
N GLU A 94 3.41 -7.20 9.21
CA GLU A 94 3.33 -8.56 8.68
C GLU A 94 2.06 -8.68 7.85
N TYR A 95 2.12 -9.43 6.77
CA TYR A 95 0.91 -9.79 6.03
C TYR A 95 0.98 -11.22 5.54
N THR A 96 -0.15 -11.91 5.66
CA THR A 96 -0.36 -13.27 5.15
C THR A 96 -1.27 -13.20 3.94
N VAL A 97 -0.81 -13.80 2.85
CA VAL A 97 -1.57 -14.00 1.63
C VAL A 97 -2.11 -15.42 1.64
N ASP A 98 -3.43 -15.54 1.61
CA ASP A 98 -4.14 -16.79 1.42
C ASP A 98 -4.98 -16.73 0.14
N ASP A 99 -4.57 -17.50 -0.86
CA ASP A 99 -5.29 -17.64 -2.12
C ASP A 99 -5.03 -19.07 -2.65
N PRO A 100 -5.94 -20.01 -2.40
CA PRO A 100 -5.78 -21.41 -2.79
C PRO A 100 -5.97 -21.65 -4.29
N THR A 101 -6.51 -20.68 -5.05
CA THR A 101 -6.64 -20.80 -6.51
C THR A 101 -5.38 -20.35 -7.23
N ALA A 102 -4.61 -19.45 -6.62
CA ALA A 102 -3.33 -18.97 -7.15
C ALA A 102 -2.10 -19.71 -6.57
N PHE A 103 -2.12 -20.14 -5.30
CA PHE A 103 -0.94 -20.68 -4.61
C PHE A 103 -1.19 -22.05 -3.98
N THR A 104 -0.13 -22.85 -3.86
CA THR A 104 -0.18 -24.19 -3.23
C THR A 104 -0.31 -24.15 -1.71
N ARG A 105 0.03 -23.01 -1.09
CA ARG A 105 -0.12 -22.74 0.35
C ARG A 105 -0.10 -21.23 0.59
N SER A 106 -0.70 -20.80 1.69
CA SER A 106 -0.55 -19.44 2.18
C SER A 106 0.91 -19.12 2.55
N TRP A 107 1.25 -17.85 2.47
CA TRP A 107 2.60 -17.38 2.77
C TRP A 107 2.55 -16.02 3.47
N THR A 108 3.55 -15.78 4.31
CA THR A 108 3.64 -14.56 5.13
C THR A 108 4.91 -13.80 4.81
N VAL A 109 4.80 -12.48 4.75
CA VAL A 109 5.93 -11.56 4.70
C VAL A 109 5.93 -10.71 5.95
N SER A 110 7.12 -10.50 6.51
CA SER A 110 7.36 -9.63 7.66
C SER A 110 8.38 -8.58 7.24
N LEU A 111 8.08 -7.32 7.51
CA LEU A 111 8.99 -6.19 7.27
C LEU A 111 8.86 -5.12 8.37
N PRO A 112 10.00 -4.57 8.86
CA PRO A 112 9.96 -3.40 9.71
C PRO A 112 9.72 -2.13 8.87
N MET A 113 8.83 -1.27 9.34
CA MET A 113 8.61 0.08 8.82
C MET A 113 9.18 1.09 9.81
N THR A 114 10.07 1.96 9.32
CA THR A 114 10.68 3.02 10.13
C THR A 114 9.87 4.30 10.04
N LYS A 115 9.54 4.89 11.19
CA LYS A 115 8.90 6.20 11.29
C LYS A 115 9.83 7.26 10.70
N THR A 116 9.26 8.13 9.87
CA THR A 116 9.89 9.38 9.42
C THR A 116 8.98 10.57 9.76
N ASP A 117 9.58 11.75 9.85
CA ASP A 117 8.87 13.03 9.92
C ASP A 117 8.88 13.76 8.55
N ASP A 118 9.37 13.09 7.50
CA ASP A 118 9.29 13.58 6.13
C ASP A 118 7.84 13.78 5.70
N ARG A 119 7.63 14.71 4.77
CA ARG A 119 6.30 15.00 4.23
C ARG A 119 5.97 14.00 3.13
N VAL A 120 4.74 13.53 3.11
CA VAL A 120 4.19 12.84 1.94
C VAL A 120 3.99 13.88 0.84
N PHE A 121 4.62 13.67 -0.31
CA PHE A 121 4.51 14.57 -1.45
C PHE A 121 3.45 14.06 -2.43
N GLU A 122 3.02 14.94 -3.34
CA GLU A 122 2.06 14.57 -4.36
C GLU A 122 2.65 13.52 -5.31
N TYR A 123 1.98 12.38 -5.43
CA TYR A 123 2.14 11.45 -6.53
C TYR A 123 1.43 11.98 -7.79
N ALA A 124 2.15 12.74 -8.59
CA ALA A 124 1.67 13.21 -9.89
C ALA A 124 2.51 12.62 -11.03
N CYS A 125 1.84 12.08 -12.04
CA CYS A 125 2.45 11.95 -13.36
C CYS A 125 2.51 13.35 -13.96
N HIS A 126 3.67 14.01 -13.92
CA HIS A 126 3.80 15.34 -14.50
C HIS A 126 3.67 15.23 -16.02
N GLU A 127 2.69 15.94 -16.58
CA GLU A 127 2.61 16.15 -18.03
C GLU A 127 3.85 16.97 -18.44
N GLY A 128 4.59 16.52 -19.45
CA GLY A 128 5.84 17.16 -19.85
C GLY A 128 7.09 16.57 -19.19
N ASN A 129 7.31 15.27 -19.36
CA ASN A 129 8.55 14.58 -18.99
C ASN A 129 9.69 14.95 -19.96
N TYR A 130 10.02 16.24 -20.02
CA TYR A 130 11.05 16.83 -20.88
C TYR A 130 12.47 16.54 -20.39
N ALA A 131 12.64 15.78 -19.31
CA ALA A 131 13.94 15.50 -18.72
C ALA A 131 14.91 14.93 -19.75
N LEU A 132 14.49 13.92 -20.53
CA LEU A 132 15.33 13.33 -21.58
C LEU A 132 15.62 14.33 -22.71
N GLU A 133 14.61 15.08 -23.16
CA GLU A 133 14.78 16.09 -24.21
C GLU A 133 15.76 17.19 -23.77
N ASN A 134 15.63 17.68 -22.55
CA ASN A 134 16.47 18.74 -21.99
C ASN A 134 17.91 18.25 -21.76
N ILE A 135 18.11 17.01 -21.30
CA ILE A 135 19.44 16.39 -21.18
C ILE A 135 20.12 16.34 -22.56
N LEU A 136 19.40 15.89 -23.59
CA LEU A 136 19.94 15.80 -24.95
C LEU A 136 20.23 17.19 -25.55
N ARG A 137 19.33 18.17 -25.33
CA ARG A 137 19.54 19.57 -25.75
C ARG A 137 20.76 20.19 -25.06
N GLY A 138 20.94 19.93 -23.76
CA GLY A 138 22.11 20.37 -23.01
C GLY A 138 23.42 19.80 -23.58
N ALA A 139 23.46 18.50 -23.86
CA ALA A 139 24.62 17.86 -24.47
C ALA A 139 24.98 18.48 -25.84
N ARG A 140 23.98 18.80 -26.68
CA ARG A 140 24.20 19.48 -27.97
C ARG A 140 24.70 20.92 -27.83
N ALA A 141 24.30 21.62 -26.77
CA ALA A 141 24.83 22.94 -26.47
C ALA A 141 26.32 22.86 -26.10
N GLU A 142 26.71 21.92 -25.22
CA GLU A 142 28.12 21.71 -24.83
C GLU A 142 29.02 21.33 -26.02
N GLU A 143 28.55 20.46 -26.92
CA GLU A 143 29.30 20.09 -28.13
C GLU A 143 29.59 21.31 -29.02
N LYS A 144 28.67 22.28 -29.06
CA LYS A 144 28.78 23.48 -29.88
C LYS A 144 29.78 24.49 -29.30
N GLU A 145 29.91 24.55 -27.98
CA GLU A 145 30.90 25.41 -27.29
C GLU A 145 32.33 24.87 -27.40
N LYS A 146 32.50 23.56 -27.61
CA LYS A 146 33.79 22.90 -27.78
C LYS A 146 34.34 22.95 -29.21
N ARG A 147 33.68 23.69 -30.10
CA ARG A 147 34.00 23.78 -31.54
C ARG A 147 34.43 25.19 -31.91
#